data_AF-A0A936NAS0-F1
#
_entry.id   AF-A0A936NAS0-F1
#
_cell.length_a   1.000
_cell.length_b   1.000
_cell.length_c   1.000
_cell.angle_alpha   90.00
_cell.angle_beta   90.00
_cell.angle_gamma   90.00
#
_symmetry.space_group_name_H-M   'P 1'
#
loop_
_entity.id
_entity.type
_entity.pdbx_description
1 polymer ?
#
loop_
_entity_poly.entity_id
_entity_poly.type
_entity_poly.pdbx_seq_one_letter_code
_entity_poly.pdbx_strand_id
1 'polypeptide(L)' 'MSIDSVLREALTLPSRERSEVVAKLLASLDDEASHDDLDGVRAAWSEELEHRARLALSGEDPGEPWSVVRDRAQAKLAR' A
#
# COMPACT_ATOMS: atom_id res chain seq x y z
N MET A 1 -9.94 -8.38 27.44
CA MET A 1 -9.82 -9.37 26.35
C MET A 1 -8.38 -9.31 25.85
N SER A 2 -7.70 -10.44 25.62
CA SER A 2 -6.32 -10.48 25.10
C SER A 2 -6.32 -10.60 23.57
N ILE A 3 -5.26 -10.13 22.91
CA ILE A 3 -5.04 -10.33 21.46
C ILE A 3 -5.14 -11.83 21.12
N ASP A 4 -4.54 -12.69 21.95
CA ASP A 4 -4.59 -14.14 21.75
C ASP A 4 -6.00 -14.72 21.90
N SER A 5 -6.84 -14.12 22.76
CA SER A 5 -8.24 -14.55 22.86
C SER A 5 -9.07 -14.12 21.65
N VAL A 6 -8.84 -12.92 21.11
CA VAL A 6 -9.51 -12.42 19.90
C VAL A 6 -9.10 -13.27 18.68
N LEU A 7 -7.81 -13.55 18.54
CA LEU A 7 -7.30 -14.38 17.44
C LEU A 7 -7.88 -15.79 17.52
N ARG A 8 -7.91 -16.40 18.71
CA ARG A 8 -8.49 -17.73 18.90
C ARG A 8 -9.96 -17.77 18.50
N GLU A 9 -10.73 -16.75 18.85
CA GLU A 9 -12.15 -16.63 18.49
C GLU A 9 -12.32 -16.46 16.97
N ALA A 10 -11.57 -15.54 16.35
CA ALA A 10 -11.60 -15.34 14.91
C ALA A 10 -11.24 -16.61 14.13
N LEU A 11 -10.29 -17.42 14.62
CA LEU A 11 -9.90 -18.67 13.98
C LEU A 11 -10.99 -19.76 14.02
N THR A 12 -12.02 -19.62 14.86
CA THR A 12 -13.18 -20.53 14.86
C THR A 12 -14.16 -20.25 13.71
N LEU A 13 -14.07 -19.07 13.08
CA LEU A 13 -14.96 -18.68 12.00
C LEU A 13 -14.62 -19.40 10.68
N PRO A 14 -15.60 -19.61 9.78
CA PRO A 14 -15.36 -20.02 8.40
C PRO A 14 -14.41 -19.08 7.66
N SER A 15 -13.72 -19.59 6.63
CA SER A 15 -12.69 -18.82 5.91
C SER A 15 -13.17 -17.47 5.38
N ARG A 16 -14.41 -17.40 4.90
CA ARG A 16 -15.01 -16.16 4.38
C ARG A 16 -15.19 -15.11 5.47
N GLU A 17 -15.72 -15.51 6.61
CA GLU A 17 -15.96 -14.62 7.75
C GLU A 17 -14.65 -14.13 8.37
N ARG A 18 -13.60 -14.98 8.38
CA ARG A 18 -12.25 -14.52 8.77
C ARG A 18 -11.71 -13.43 7.86
N SER A 19 -11.90 -13.56 6.54
CA SER A 19 -11.51 -12.51 5.60
C SER A 19 -12.26 -11.19 5.85
N GLU A 20 -13.55 -11.27 6.21
CA GLU A 20 -14.34 -10.09 6.59
C GLU A 20 -13.83 -9.44 7.88
N VAL A 21 -13.43 -10.24 8.89
CA VAL A 21 -12.79 -9.72 10.12
C VAL A 21 -11.48 -9.01 9.80
N VAL A 22 -10.62 -9.61 8.96
CA VAL A 22 -9.36 -8.99 8.54
C VAL A 22 -9.61 -7.66 7.82
N ALA A 23 -10.56 -7.61 6.88
CA ALA A 23 -10.89 -6.38 6.16
C ALA A 23 -11.36 -5.26 7.09
N LYS A 24 -12.19 -5.59 8.09
CA LYS A 24 -12.66 -4.61 9.09
C LYS A 24 -11.54 -4.12 10.00
N LEU A 25 -10.63 -5.01 10.43
CA LEU A 25 -9.47 -4.63 11.24
C LEU A 25 -8.50 -3.74 10.47
N LEU A 26 -8.27 -4.02 9.18
CA LEU A 26 -7.45 -3.15 8.33
C LEU A 26 -8.10 -1.77 8.18
N ALA A 27 -9.40 -1.71 7.89
CA ALA A 27 -10.13 -0.45 7.76
C ALA A 27 -10.11 0.39 9.05
N SER A 28 -10.17 -0.23 10.24
CA SER A 28 -10.06 0.53 11.49
C SER A 28 -8.68 1.14 11.71
N LEU A 29 -7.63 0.53 11.17
CA LEU A 29 -6.28 1.08 11.23
C LEU A 29 -6.10 2.24 10.24
N ASP A 30 -6.79 2.22 9.10
CA ASP A 30 -6.76 3.34 8.14
C ASP A 30 -7.39 4.61 8.74
N ASP A 31 -8.43 4.47 9.58
CA ASP A 31 -9.01 5.60 10.31
C ASP A 31 -8.06 6.13 11.40
N GLU A 32 -7.30 5.24 12.07
CA GLU A 32 -6.29 5.60 13.08
C GLU A 32 -5.00 6.17 12.47
N ALA A 33 -4.63 5.75 11.25
CA ALA A 33 -3.52 6.29 10.46
C ALA A 33 -3.73 7.77 10.06
N SER A 34 -4.91 8.34 10.33
CA SER A 34 -5.12 9.79 10.35
C SER A 34 -4.24 10.53 11.39
N HIS A 35 -3.54 9.80 12.28
CA HIS A 35 -2.57 10.35 13.23
C HIS A 35 -1.11 10.34 12.73
N ASP A 36 -0.82 9.74 11.57
CA ASP A 36 0.42 10.07 10.87
C ASP A 36 0.35 11.55 10.46
N ASP A 37 1.48 12.25 10.49
CA ASP A 37 1.59 13.63 10.01
C ASP A 37 1.28 13.65 8.50
N LEU A 38 0.00 13.62 8.15
CA LEU A 38 -0.48 13.59 6.77
C LEU A 38 0.04 14.80 5.99
N ASP A 39 0.29 15.91 6.67
CA ASP A 39 0.92 17.09 6.09
C ASP A 39 2.40 16.84 5.79
N GLY A 40 3.14 16.25 6.73
CA GLY A 40 4.52 15.79 6.51
C GLY A 40 4.65 14.74 5.40
N VAL A 41 3.73 13.77 5.34
CA VAL A 41 3.65 12.78 4.26
C VAL A 41 3.37 13.48 2.92
N ARG A 42 2.37 14.37 2.87
CA ARG A 42 2.06 15.15 1.65
C ARG A 42 3.23 16.01 1.21
N ALA A 43 3.95 16.65 2.14
CA ALA A 43 5.12 17.45 1.84
C ALA A 43 6.25 16.59 1.25
N ALA A 44 6.58 15.47 1.89
CA ALA A 44 7.61 14.54 1.40
C ALA A 44 7.27 13.97 0.01
N TRP A 45 6.00 13.62 -0.23
CA TRP A 45 5.55 13.17 -1.55
C TRP A 45 5.61 14.27 -2.61
N SER A 46 5.30 15.51 -2.24
CA SER A 46 5.39 16.65 -3.16
C SER A 46 6.84 16.93 -3.56
N GLU A 47 7.76 16.93 -2.59
CA GLU A 47 9.19 17.09 -2.83
C GLU A 47 9.75 16.01 -3.77
N GLU A 48 9.37 14.74 -3.56
CA GLU A 48 9.80 13.64 -4.41
C GLU A 48 9.22 13.72 -5.83
N LEU A 49 7.94 14.09 -5.97
CA LEU A 49 7.33 14.26 -7.29
C LEU A 49 7.99 15.39 -8.07
N GLU A 50 8.29 16.52 -7.42
CA GLU A 50 9.02 17.62 -8.03
C GLU A 50 10.45 17.22 -8.42
N HIS A 51 11.13 16.46 -7.56
CA HIS A 51 12.46 15.93 -7.86
C HIS A 51 12.44 15.04 -9.11
N ARG A 52 11.52 14.07 -9.18
CA ARG A 52 11.38 13.19 -10.34
C ARG A 52 10.97 13.93 -11.61
N ALA A 53 10.09 14.93 -11.49
CA ALA A 53 9.71 15.76 -12.63
C ALA A 53 10.94 16.50 -13.20
N ARG A 54 11.82 17.03 -12.35
CA ARG A 54 13.08 17.65 -12.80
C ARG A 54 13.99 16.66 -13.53
N LEU A 55 14.19 15.46 -12.99
CA LEU A 55 15.02 14.43 -13.62
C LEU A 55 14.46 13.96 -14.97
N ALA A 56 13.13 13.82 -15.07
CA ALA A 56 12.46 13.46 -16.31
C ALA A 56 12.57 14.56 -17.37
N LEU A 57 12.40 15.83 -16.98
CA LEU A 57 12.51 16.98 -17.88
C LEU A 57 13.95 17.26 -18.32
N SER A 58 14.94 17.03 -17.46
CA SER A 58 16.36 17.16 -17.83
C SER A 58 16.85 16.00 -18.69
N GLY A 59 16.15 14.86 -18.66
CA GLY A 59 16.58 13.63 -19.30
C GLY A 59 17.63 12.84 -18.51
N GLU A 60 17.93 13.25 -17.27
CA GLU A 60 18.82 12.51 -16.35
C GLU A 60 18.19 11.19 -15.90
N ASP A 61 16.86 11.15 -15.77
CA ASP A 61 16.09 9.92 -15.57
C ASP A 61 14.84 9.93 -16.48
N PRO A 62 14.96 9.45 -17.74
CA PRO A 62 13.86 9.44 -18.68
C PRO A 62 12.78 8.40 -18.35
N GLY A 63 12.98 7.59 -17.30
CA GLY A 63 12.11 6.47 -16.97
C GLY A 63 12.21 5.29 -17.93
N GLU A 64 11.30 4.33 -17.77
CA GLU A 64 11.22 3.11 -18.56
C GLU A 64 9.94 3.13 -19.41
N PRO A 65 9.99 2.68 -20.69
CA PRO A 65 8.79 2.59 -21.51
C PRO A 65 7.72 1.72 -20.84
N TRP A 66 6.48 2.19 -20.86
CA TRP A 66 5.36 1.52 -20.19
C TRP A 66 5.17 0.05 -20.61
N SER A 67 5.43 -0.26 -21.88
CA SER A 67 5.38 -1.63 -22.38
C SER A 67 6.31 -2.57 -21.60
N VAL A 68 7.54 -2.15 -21.32
CA VAL A 68 8.53 -2.97 -20.61
C VAL A 68 8.10 -3.19 -19.15
N VAL A 69 7.62 -2.15 -18.48
CA VAL A 69 7.11 -2.23 -17.11
C VAL A 69 5.92 -3.18 -17.03
N ARG A 70 4.97 -3.05 -17.96
CA ARG A 70 3.76 -3.88 -18.03
C ARG A 70 4.11 -5.35 -18.27
N ASP A 71 4.96 -5.63 -19.25
CA ASP A 71 5.32 -7.00 -19.60
C ASP A 71 6.06 -7.68 -18.43
N ARG A 72 6.93 -6.94 -17.72
CA ARG A 72 7.57 -7.40 -16.48
C ARG A 72 6.56 -7.69 -15.37
N ALA A 73 5.55 -6.84 -15.19
CA ALA A 73 4.50 -7.05 -14.20
C ALA A 73 3.65 -8.29 -14.52
N GLN A 74 3.27 -8.47 -15.79
CA GLN A 74 2.54 -9.65 -16.25
C GLN A 74 3.32 -10.95 -16.03
N ALA A 75 4.61 -10.95 -16.35
CA ALA A 75 5.47 -12.12 -16.12
C ALA A 75 5.59 -12.51 -14.63
N LYS A 76 5.48 -11.54 -13.71
CA LYS A 76 5.47 -11.79 -12.26
C LYS A 76 4.13 -12.35 -11.77
N LEU A 77 3.02 -11.91 -12.34
CA LEU A 77 1.67 -12.38 -11.98
C LEU A 77 1.35 -13.78 -12.54
N ALA A 78 2.03 -14.20 -13.60
CA ALA A 78 1.86 -15.53 -14.21
C ALA A 78 2.62 -16.66 -13.46
N ARG A 79 3.22 -16.36 -12.30
CA ARG A 79 3.92 -17.31 -11.43
C ARG A 79 3.11 -17.54 -10.16
#